data_AF-A0A6G2QWM7-F1
#
_entry.id   AF-A0A6G2QWM7-F1
#
_cell.length_a   1.000
_cell.length_b   1.000
_cell.length_c   1.000
_cell.angle_alpha   90.00
_cell.angle_beta   90.00
_cell.angle_gamma   90.00
#
_symmetry.space_group_name_H-M   'P 1'
#
loop_
_entity.id
_entity.type
_entity.pdbx_description
1 polymer ?
#
loop_
_entity_poly.entity_id
_entity_poly.type
_entity_poly.pdbx_seq_one_letter_code
_entity_poly.pdbx_strand_id
1 'polypeptide(L)'
;MSLHVFLYVGRVSVTLAPSSPSSTGLPVTRRRTRVLALPEARWALVSLVAFLLGLAADLGGASPWISGVLYAVAYVSGGWEPALEGLRALREKTLDVDLLMIVAALGAAAIGQVLDGALLIVIFATSGALEALATARTADSVRGLLDLAPTTATRVTDGGEETVPTAELAVGDVLLVRPGERIGADGTVQDGVSEADQATITGESLPVVKRPGDEVFAGTLNGTGALRVRVDRDPKDSVIARIVALVEEASRTKAPTQL
;
A
#
# COMPACT_ATOMS: atom_id res chain seq x y z
N MET A 1 -12.36 36.04 -76.59
CA MET A 1 -13.72 35.52 -76.86
C MET A 1 -13.83 34.16 -76.21
N SER A 2 -14.78 34.02 -75.29
CA SER A 2 -15.03 32.90 -74.39
C SER A 2 -14.95 31.51 -75.04
N LEU A 3 -14.57 30.49 -74.26
CA LEU A 3 -15.57 29.50 -73.79
C LEU A 3 -15.04 28.63 -72.65
N HIS A 4 -15.96 28.41 -71.71
CA HIS A 4 -15.92 27.54 -70.55
C HIS A 4 -15.64 26.07 -70.87
N VAL A 5 -14.84 25.40 -70.02
CA VAL A 5 -15.12 24.02 -69.61
C VAL A 5 -14.84 23.88 -68.11
N PHE A 6 -15.93 23.76 -67.35
CA PHE A 6 -15.99 23.54 -65.92
C PHE A 6 -16.09 22.02 -65.71
N LEU A 7 -15.04 21.38 -65.20
CA LEU A 7 -15.07 19.97 -64.79
C LEU A 7 -15.07 19.90 -63.26
N TYR A 8 -16.23 19.47 -62.77
CA TYR A 8 -16.61 19.25 -61.39
C TYR A 8 -15.96 17.95 -60.89
N VAL A 9 -14.97 18.04 -60.01
CA VAL A 9 -14.50 16.89 -59.22
C VAL A 9 -14.65 17.27 -57.75
N GLY A 10 -15.73 16.78 -57.14
CA GLY A 10 -15.98 16.89 -55.72
C GLY A 10 -14.93 16.13 -54.93
N ARG A 11 -14.04 16.86 -54.25
CA ARG A 11 -13.22 16.31 -53.16
C ARG A 11 -14.10 16.11 -51.94
N VAL A 12 -14.53 14.87 -51.70
CA VAL A 12 -15.00 14.47 -50.38
C VAL A 12 -13.76 14.16 -49.53
N SER A 13 -13.24 15.19 -48.87
CA SER A 13 -12.23 15.03 -47.83
C SER A 13 -12.92 14.48 -46.58
N VAL A 14 -13.00 13.14 -46.46
CA VAL A 14 -13.37 12.50 -45.19
C VAL A 14 -12.17 12.60 -44.27
N THR A 15 -12.10 13.68 -43.49
CA THR A 15 -11.20 13.79 -42.35
C THR A 15 -11.69 12.81 -41.29
N LEU A 16 -11.06 11.63 -41.20
CA LEU A 16 -11.21 10.75 -40.05
C LEU A 16 -10.63 11.49 -38.83
N ALA A 17 -11.49 12.06 -38.00
CA ALA A 17 -11.10 12.51 -36.67
C ALA A 17 -10.68 11.28 -35.85
N PRO A 18 -9.53 11.29 -35.15
CA PRO A 18 -9.22 10.24 -34.20
C PRO A 18 -10.24 10.29 -33.07
N SER A 19 -11.00 9.20 -32.91
CA SER A 19 -11.86 8.98 -31.76
C SER A 19 -10.97 8.78 -30.54
N SER A 20 -10.91 9.80 -29.67
CA SER A 20 -10.31 9.67 -28.35
C SER A 20 -11.04 8.56 -27.59
N PRO A 21 -10.39 7.46 -27.17
CA PRO A 21 -11.05 6.51 -26.29
C PRO A 21 -11.37 7.23 -24.98
N SER A 22 -12.65 7.19 -24.62
CA SER A 22 -13.16 7.60 -23.31
C SER A 22 -12.52 6.72 -22.24
N SER A 23 -11.40 7.18 -21.69
CA SER A 23 -10.78 6.60 -20.50
C SER A 23 -11.69 6.85 -19.30
N THR A 24 -12.68 5.98 -19.14
CA THR A 24 -13.35 5.79 -17.84
C THR A 24 -12.33 5.09 -16.96
N GLY A 25 -11.37 5.86 -16.43
CA GLY A 25 -10.42 5.38 -15.44
C GLY A 25 -11.21 4.91 -14.23
N LEU A 26 -11.26 3.59 -14.01
CA LEU A 26 -11.74 3.02 -12.76
C LEU A 26 -10.98 3.69 -11.61
N PRO A 27 -11.66 4.04 -10.50
CA PRO A 27 -11.02 4.72 -9.39
C PRO A 27 -9.93 3.82 -8.81
N VAL A 28 -8.67 4.22 -8.99
CA VAL A 28 -7.53 3.60 -8.33
C VAL A 28 -7.73 3.81 -6.83
N THR A 29 -8.22 2.78 -6.14
CA THR A 29 -8.39 2.82 -4.69
C THR A 29 -7.01 2.78 -4.05
N ARG A 30 -6.36 3.94 -3.91
CA ARG A 30 -5.14 4.09 -3.11
C ARG A 30 -5.42 3.60 -1.70
N ARG A 31 -4.96 2.40 -1.34
CA ARG A 31 -4.86 1.96 0.05
C ARG A 31 -3.82 2.83 0.74
N ARG A 32 -4.27 3.96 1.31
CA ARG A 32 -3.46 4.72 2.26
C ARG A 32 -3.59 4.05 3.61
N THR A 33 -2.47 3.64 4.21
CA THR A 33 -2.45 3.32 5.64
C THR A 33 -3.05 4.47 6.43
N ARG A 34 -4.15 4.19 7.15
CA ARG A 34 -4.74 5.14 8.07
C ARG A 34 -3.85 5.23 9.29
N VAL A 35 -3.56 6.44 9.77
CA VAL A 35 -2.69 6.67 10.93
C VAL A 35 -3.13 5.85 12.15
N LEU A 36 -4.44 5.71 12.37
CA LEU A 36 -5.02 4.95 13.48
C LEU A 36 -5.05 3.42 13.29
N ALA A 37 -4.62 2.91 12.12
CA ALA A 37 -4.50 1.47 11.91
C ALA A 37 -3.26 0.89 12.60
N LEU A 38 -2.25 1.73 12.87
CA LEU A 38 -1.01 1.33 13.52
C LEU A 38 -1.23 1.22 15.04
N PRO A 39 -0.86 0.09 15.68
CA PRO A 39 -0.99 -0.08 17.12
C PRO A 39 -0.18 0.97 17.90
N GLU A 40 1.02 1.32 17.44
CA GLU A 40 1.93 2.29 18.07
C GLU A 40 1.25 3.67 18.14
N ALA A 41 0.59 4.09 17.06
CA ALA A 41 -0.16 5.36 17.00
C ALA A 41 -1.37 5.38 17.94
N ARG A 42 -2.02 4.22 18.15
CA ARG A 42 -3.15 4.12 19.08
C ARG A 42 -2.68 4.25 20.53
N TRP A 43 -1.60 3.58 20.89
CA TRP A 43 -1.04 3.62 22.24
C TRP A 43 -0.44 4.99 22.57
N ALA A 44 0.30 5.60 21.62
CA ALA A 44 0.79 6.96 21.76
C ALA A 44 -0.36 7.98 21.94
N LEU A 45 -1.46 7.83 21.20
CA LEU A 45 -2.65 8.68 21.36
C LEU A 45 -3.30 8.50 22.73
N VAL A 46 -3.46 7.27 23.21
CA VAL A 46 -3.99 6.99 24.55
C VAL A 46 -3.11 7.62 25.63
N SER A 47 -1.80 7.46 25.51
CA SER A 47 -0.84 8.06 26.44
C SER A 47 -0.90 9.58 26.45
N LEU A 48 -0.93 10.21 25.27
CA LEU A 48 -1.06 11.66 25.12
C LEU A 48 -2.37 12.18 25.73
N VAL A 49 -3.50 11.53 25.45
CA VAL A 49 -4.81 11.94 25.99
C VAL A 49 -4.83 11.77 27.51
N ALA A 50 -4.33 10.66 28.04
CA ALA A 50 -4.26 10.43 29.49
C ALA A 50 -3.37 11.49 30.18
N PHE A 51 -2.22 11.83 29.59
CA PHE A 51 -1.33 12.87 30.10
C PHE A 51 -1.99 14.25 30.11
N LEU A 52 -2.63 14.66 29.01
CA LEU A 52 -3.31 15.96 28.92
C LEU A 52 -4.47 16.06 29.92
N LEU A 53 -5.22 14.98 30.12
CA LEU A 53 -6.27 14.93 31.14
C LEU A 53 -5.69 14.99 32.56
N GLY A 54 -4.57 14.30 32.82
CA GLY A 54 -3.86 14.36 34.10
C GLY A 54 -3.37 15.77 34.42
N LEU A 55 -2.76 16.42 33.43
CA LEU A 55 -2.27 17.80 33.55
C LEU A 55 -3.42 18.79 33.77
N ALA A 56 -4.53 18.64 33.03
CA ALA A 56 -5.72 19.47 33.23
C ALA A 56 -6.33 19.26 34.63
N ALA A 57 -6.33 18.02 35.14
CA ALA A 57 -6.80 17.72 36.49
C ALA A 57 -5.93 18.40 37.56
N ASP A 58 -4.61 18.36 37.43
CA ASP A 58 -3.70 19.05 38.35
C ASP A 58 -3.88 20.58 38.31
N LEU A 59 -3.97 21.17 37.12
CA LEU A 59 -4.20 22.61 36.95
C LEU A 59 -5.59 23.05 37.45
N GLY A 60 -6.58 22.19 37.33
CA GLY A 60 -7.94 22.41 37.83
C GLY A 60 -8.10 22.20 39.34
N GLY A 61 -7.03 21.83 40.05
CA GLY A 61 -7.08 21.55 41.48
C GLY A 61 -7.89 20.29 41.83
N ALA A 62 -8.00 19.34 40.91
CA ALA A 62 -8.66 18.06 41.15
C ALA A 62 -7.89 17.22 42.19
N SER A 63 -8.51 16.13 42.63
CA SER A 63 -7.88 15.23 43.61
C SER A 63 -6.57 14.64 43.05
N PRO A 64 -5.46 14.63 43.83
CA PRO A 64 -4.18 14.04 43.44
C PRO A 64 -4.27 12.56 43.03
N TRP A 65 -5.28 11.85 43.52
CA TRP A 65 -5.54 10.47 43.13
C TRP A 65 -6.01 10.34 41.68
N ILE A 66 -6.79 11.30 41.19
CA ILE A 66 -7.31 11.29 39.82
C ILE A 66 -6.18 11.57 38.83
N SER A 67 -5.36 12.59 39.09
CA SER A 67 -4.20 12.89 38.26
C SER A 67 -3.15 11.79 38.33
N GLY A 68 -2.89 11.21 39.51
CA GLY A 68 -2.01 10.07 39.68
C GLY A 68 -2.42 8.85 38.84
N VAL A 69 -3.71 8.50 38.81
CA VAL A 69 -4.23 7.41 37.96
C VAL A 69 -4.07 7.75 36.48
N LEU A 70 -4.35 8.98 36.07
CA LEU A 70 -4.22 9.40 34.67
C LEU A 70 -2.75 9.36 34.20
N TYR A 71 -1.80 9.79 35.02
CA TYR A 71 -0.38 9.66 34.71
C TYR A 71 0.09 8.20 34.70
N ALA A 72 -0.43 7.36 35.62
CA ALA A 72 -0.13 5.93 35.58
C ALA A 72 -0.61 5.28 34.28
N VAL A 73 -1.80 5.66 33.79
CA VAL A 73 -2.30 5.21 32.48
C VAL A 73 -1.40 5.72 31.35
N ALA A 74 -0.93 6.96 31.40
CA ALA A 74 0.00 7.51 30.40
C ALA A 74 1.33 6.73 30.37
N TYR A 75 1.89 6.42 31.55
CA TYR A 75 3.09 5.61 31.72
C TYR A 75 2.95 4.21 31.14
N VAL A 76 1.85 3.51 31.46
CA VAL A 76 1.65 2.13 31.03
C VAL A 76 1.36 2.07 29.52
N SER A 77 0.51 2.96 29.01
CA SER A 77 0.14 2.94 27.58
C SER A 77 1.27 3.41 26.67
N GLY A 78 2.02 4.44 27.05
CA GLY A 78 3.12 4.96 26.23
C GLY A 78 4.46 4.26 26.48
N GLY A 79 4.67 3.71 27.67
CA GLY A 79 5.94 3.11 28.07
C GLY A 79 6.06 1.61 27.83
N TRP A 80 4.98 0.90 27.48
CA TRP A 80 5.01 -0.57 27.35
C TRP A 80 5.95 -1.08 26.26
N GLU A 81 5.88 -0.50 25.06
CA GLU A 81 6.71 -0.89 23.91
C GLU A 81 8.20 -0.60 24.20
N PRO A 82 8.59 0.64 24.55
CA PRO A 82 9.99 0.92 24.91
C PRO A 82 10.46 0.12 26.12
N ALA A 83 9.59 -0.17 27.10
CA ALA A 83 9.94 -0.99 28.26
C ALA A 83 10.43 -2.38 27.86
N LEU A 84 9.76 -2.99 26.89
CA LEU A 84 10.15 -4.29 26.37
C LEU A 84 11.44 -4.21 25.55
N GLU A 85 11.61 -3.16 24.75
CA GLU A 85 12.81 -2.95 23.92
C GLU A 85 14.05 -2.65 24.77
N GLY A 86 13.96 -1.73 25.71
CA GLY A 86 15.06 -1.46 26.63
C GLY A 86 15.39 -2.66 27.53
N LEU A 87 14.41 -3.50 27.89
CA LEU A 87 14.70 -4.75 28.62
C LEU A 87 15.44 -5.78 27.73
N ARG A 88 15.12 -5.84 26.43
CA ARG A 88 15.85 -6.65 25.45
C ARG A 88 17.28 -6.11 25.25
N ALA A 89 17.43 -4.79 25.09
CA ALA A 89 18.74 -4.14 24.95
C ALA A 89 19.63 -4.41 26.17
N LEU A 90 19.06 -4.32 27.38
CA LEU A 90 19.77 -4.67 28.62
C LEU A 90 20.24 -6.13 28.63
N ARG A 91 19.41 -7.05 28.13
CA ARG A 91 19.77 -8.47 28.00
C ARG A 91 20.87 -8.69 26.96
N GLU A 92 20.86 -7.92 25.88
CA GLU A 92 21.85 -7.95 24.80
C GLU A 92 23.13 -7.15 25.14
N LYS A 93 23.17 -6.48 26.30
CA LYS A 93 24.25 -5.60 26.76
C LYS A 93 24.51 -4.43 25.80
N THR A 94 23.49 -4.00 25.07
CA THR A 94 23.50 -2.81 24.23
C THR A 94 22.90 -1.65 25.01
N LEU A 95 23.55 -0.48 24.92
CA LEU A 95 22.98 0.76 25.45
C LEU A 95 22.24 1.44 24.32
N ASP A 96 20.91 1.39 24.39
CA ASP A 96 20.02 2.03 23.42
C ASP A 96 19.20 3.15 24.08
N VAL A 97 18.61 4.00 23.26
CA VAL A 97 17.79 5.13 23.68
C VAL A 97 16.59 4.65 24.50
N ASP A 98 15.99 3.51 24.16
CA ASP A 98 14.86 2.94 24.90
C ASP A 98 15.24 2.51 26.33
N LEU A 99 16.43 1.92 26.50
CA LEU A 99 16.93 1.57 27.83
C LEU A 99 17.14 2.83 28.69
N LEU A 100 17.75 3.86 28.10
CA LEU A 100 17.95 5.13 28.79
C LEU A 100 16.60 5.77 29.17
N MET A 101 15.61 5.68 28.27
CA MET A 101 14.26 6.19 28.47
C MET A 101 13.53 5.50 29.62
N ILE A 102 13.57 4.17 29.73
CA ILE A 102 12.96 3.44 30.85
C ILE A 102 13.60 3.85 32.18
N VAL A 103 14.95 3.87 32.22
CA VAL A 103 15.68 4.22 33.44
C VAL A 103 15.35 5.65 33.87
N ALA A 104 15.27 6.59 32.94
CA ALA A 104 14.88 7.97 33.20
C ALA A 104 13.43 8.06 33.72
N ALA A 105 12.48 7.37 33.07
CA ALA A 105 11.07 7.40 33.46
C ALA A 105 10.81 6.78 34.84
N LEU A 106 11.49 5.67 35.15
CA LEU A 106 11.46 5.04 36.47
C LEU A 106 12.16 5.90 37.53
N GLY A 107 13.28 6.52 37.17
CA GLY A 107 13.99 7.46 38.03
C GLY A 107 13.12 8.65 38.41
N ALA A 108 12.46 9.26 37.43
CA ALA A 108 11.51 10.37 37.64
C ALA A 108 10.35 9.96 38.54
N ALA A 109 9.76 8.78 38.33
CA ALA A 109 8.71 8.25 39.18
C ALA A 109 9.18 8.01 40.63
N ALA A 110 10.41 7.50 40.81
CA ALA A 110 10.98 7.21 42.14
C ALA A 110 11.24 8.47 42.98
N ILE A 111 11.58 9.60 42.34
CA ILE A 111 11.78 10.90 43.01
C ILE A 111 10.47 11.71 43.14
N GLY A 112 9.34 11.14 42.76
CA GLY A 112 8.02 11.80 42.79
C GLY A 112 7.77 12.81 41.67
N GLN A 113 8.67 12.92 40.67
CA GLN A 113 8.50 13.75 39.48
C GLN A 113 7.72 12.98 38.39
N VAL A 114 6.52 12.51 38.75
CA VAL A 114 5.67 11.69 37.87
C VAL A 114 5.23 12.46 36.62
N LEU A 115 5.02 13.77 36.74
CA LEU A 115 4.68 14.63 35.60
C LEU A 115 5.79 14.63 34.54
N ASP A 116 7.04 14.85 34.94
CA ASP A 116 8.17 14.96 34.02
C ASP A 116 8.45 13.64 33.31
N GLY A 117 8.38 12.52 34.03
CA GLY A 117 8.55 11.21 33.41
C GLY A 117 7.37 10.80 32.52
N ALA A 118 6.14 11.22 32.84
CA ALA A 118 4.99 11.00 31.96
C ALA A 118 5.13 11.82 30.67
N LEU A 119 5.59 13.07 30.77
CA LEU A 119 5.88 13.92 29.61
C LEU A 119 6.96 13.29 28.72
N LEU A 120 8.04 12.79 29.31
CA LEU A 120 9.10 12.08 28.59
C LEU A 120 8.54 10.87 27.84
N ILE A 121 7.74 10.02 28.48
CA ILE A 121 7.09 8.87 27.85
C ILE A 121 6.21 9.30 26.67
N VAL A 122 5.39 10.34 26.84
CA VAL A 122 4.48 10.81 25.78
C VAL A 122 5.24 11.29 24.56
N ILE A 123 6.32 12.06 24.75
CA ILE A 123 7.14 12.57 23.65
C ILE A 123 7.77 11.41 22.88
N PHE A 124 8.34 10.43 23.58
CA PHE A 124 8.97 9.27 22.95
C PHE A 124 7.96 8.35 22.25
N ALA A 125 6.84 8.02 22.90
CA ALA A 125 5.77 7.24 22.28
C ALA A 125 5.24 7.93 21.02
N THR A 126 5.12 9.26 21.04
CA THR A 126 4.74 10.04 19.86
C THR A 126 5.79 9.96 18.76
N SER A 127 7.08 10.03 19.10
CA SER A 127 8.18 9.87 18.13
C SER A 127 8.15 8.49 17.47
N GLY A 128 8.02 7.41 18.25
CA GLY A 128 7.91 6.04 17.72
C GLY A 128 6.68 5.87 16.81
N ALA A 129 5.54 6.45 17.19
CA ALA A 129 4.35 6.46 16.33
C ALA A 129 4.57 7.22 15.01
N LEU A 130 5.29 8.36 15.04
CA LEU A 130 5.63 9.10 13.83
C LEU A 130 6.61 8.34 12.94
N GLU A 131 7.57 7.64 13.52
CA GLU A 131 8.51 6.77 12.81
C GLU A 131 7.80 5.60 12.14
N ALA A 132 6.93 4.89 12.88
CA ALA A 132 6.11 3.81 12.34
C ALA A 132 5.25 4.29 11.17
N LEU A 133 4.67 5.49 11.30
CA LEU A 133 3.89 6.11 10.23
C LEU A 133 4.75 6.48 9.01
N ALA A 134 5.93 7.04 9.21
CA ALA A 134 6.84 7.41 8.13
C ALA A 134 7.30 6.16 7.35
N THR A 135 7.63 5.10 8.07
CA THR A 135 8.00 3.80 7.50
C THR A 135 6.85 3.19 6.71
N ALA A 136 5.64 3.15 7.29
CA ALA A 136 4.45 2.62 6.62
C ALA A 136 4.12 3.39 5.33
N ARG A 137 4.19 4.73 5.36
CA ARG A 137 3.97 5.57 4.18
C ARG A 137 5.00 5.33 3.08
N THR A 138 6.25 5.08 3.47
CA THR A 138 7.32 4.77 2.52
C THR A 138 7.06 3.44 1.83
N ALA A 139 6.70 2.40 2.60
CA ALA A 139 6.31 1.10 2.06
C ALA A 139 5.10 1.19 1.12
N ASP A 140 4.06 1.91 1.51
CA ASP A 140 2.87 2.12 0.68
C ASP A 140 3.18 2.86 -0.62
N SER A 141 4.13 3.81 -0.60
CA SER A 141 4.53 4.55 -1.79
C SER A 141 5.30 3.65 -2.78
N VAL A 142 6.17 2.78 -2.27
CA VAL A 142 6.87 1.77 -3.08
C VAL A 142 5.87 0.79 -3.69
N ARG A 143 4.91 0.29 -2.90
CA ARG A 143 3.83 -0.57 -3.39
C ARG A 143 2.98 0.11 -4.44
N GLY A 144 2.65 1.39 -4.25
CA GLY A 144 1.85 2.17 -5.20
C GLY A 144 2.51 2.36 -6.57
N LEU A 145 3.84 2.33 -6.65
CA LEU A 145 4.57 2.32 -7.93
C LEU A 145 4.50 0.96 -8.63
N LEU A 146 4.21 -0.10 -7.87
CA LEU A 146 4.15 -1.48 -8.34
C LEU A 146 2.70 -1.99 -8.47
N ASP A 147 1.71 -1.10 -8.28
CA ASP A 147 0.27 -1.37 -8.33
C ASP A 147 -0.20 -1.50 -9.79
N LEU A 148 0.35 -2.51 -10.45
CA LEU A 148 0.22 -2.78 -11.88
C LEU A 148 -0.93 -3.73 -12.16
N ALA A 149 -1.32 -4.56 -11.19
CA ALA A 149 -2.43 -5.51 -11.30
C ALA A 149 -3.77 -4.83 -10.95
N PRO A 150 -4.85 -5.12 -11.68
CA PRO A 150 -6.16 -4.57 -11.37
C PRO A 150 -6.68 -5.13 -10.02
N THR A 151 -7.50 -4.35 -9.31
CA THR A 151 -8.09 -4.75 -8.02
C THR A 151 -9.24 -5.74 -8.16
N THR A 152 -9.82 -5.84 -9.35
CA THR A 152 -10.92 -6.74 -9.68
C THR A 152 -10.65 -7.43 -11.02
N ALA A 153 -11.23 -8.62 -11.18
CA ALA A 153 -11.18 -9.40 -12.41
C ALA A 153 -12.57 -9.96 -12.72
N THR A 154 -12.86 -10.18 -14.01
CA THR A 154 -14.10 -10.84 -14.44
C THR A 154 -13.84 -12.34 -14.52
N ARG A 155 -14.35 -13.11 -13.56
CA ARG A 155 -14.32 -14.58 -13.58
C ARG A 155 -15.51 -15.13 -14.37
N VAL A 156 -15.25 -16.12 -15.20
CA VAL A 156 -16.25 -16.88 -15.95
C VAL A 156 -16.57 -18.15 -15.17
N THR A 157 -17.84 -18.35 -14.88
CA THR A 157 -18.39 -19.53 -14.20
C THR A 157 -19.47 -20.18 -15.07
N ASP A 158 -19.96 -21.35 -14.67
CA ASP A 158 -21.08 -22.02 -15.36
C ASP A 158 -22.36 -21.18 -15.40
N GLY A 159 -22.52 -20.23 -14.46
CA GLY A 159 -23.65 -19.32 -14.35
C GLY A 159 -23.49 -17.99 -15.11
N GLY A 160 -22.35 -17.76 -15.76
CA GLY A 160 -22.02 -16.52 -16.46
C GLY A 160 -20.79 -15.82 -15.89
N GLU A 161 -20.74 -14.50 -16.05
CA GLU A 161 -19.61 -13.67 -15.65
C GLU A 161 -19.86 -13.00 -14.30
N GLU A 162 -18.87 -13.03 -13.42
CA GLU A 162 -18.89 -12.33 -12.14
C GLU A 162 -17.63 -11.50 -11.94
N THR A 163 -17.77 -10.30 -11.39
CA THR A 163 -16.62 -9.45 -11.02
C THR A 163 -16.22 -9.77 -9.59
N VAL A 164 -15.00 -10.29 -9.42
CA VAL A 164 -14.45 -10.66 -8.11
C VAL A 164 -13.18 -9.87 -7.82
N PRO A 165 -12.84 -9.63 -6.54
CA PRO A 165 -11.52 -9.10 -6.18
C PRO A 165 -10.41 -10.02 -6.68
N THR A 166 -9.36 -9.46 -7.27
CA THR A 166 -8.23 -10.24 -7.81
C THR A 166 -7.55 -11.10 -6.73
N ALA A 167 -7.62 -10.68 -5.47
CA ALA A 167 -7.10 -11.41 -4.32
C ALA A 167 -7.88 -12.68 -3.96
N GLU A 168 -9.09 -12.86 -4.50
CA GLU A 168 -9.95 -14.03 -4.26
C GLU A 168 -9.88 -15.07 -5.40
N LEU A 169 -9.08 -14.79 -6.45
CA LEU A 169 -8.89 -15.71 -7.56
C LEU A 169 -8.14 -16.96 -7.12
N ALA A 170 -8.63 -18.11 -7.56
CA ALA A 170 -8.00 -19.41 -7.33
C ALA A 170 -7.33 -19.93 -8.60
N VAL A 171 -6.31 -20.77 -8.42
CA VAL A 171 -5.70 -21.51 -9.53
C VAL A 171 -6.76 -22.37 -10.21
N GLY A 172 -6.85 -22.26 -11.54
CA GLY A 172 -7.86 -22.92 -12.35
C GLY A 172 -9.06 -22.04 -12.71
N ASP A 173 -9.27 -20.90 -12.05
CA ASP A 173 -10.30 -19.93 -12.44
C ASP A 173 -10.06 -19.47 -13.89
N VAL A 174 -11.16 -19.23 -14.62
CA VAL A 174 -11.09 -18.69 -15.99
C VAL A 174 -11.52 -17.23 -15.95
N LEU A 175 -10.65 -16.35 -16.43
CA LEU A 175 -10.88 -14.92 -16.50
C LEU A 175 -11.26 -14.51 -17.91
N LEU A 176 -12.28 -13.66 -18.05
CA LEU A 176 -12.52 -12.92 -19.27
C LEU A 176 -11.77 -11.59 -19.19
N VAL A 177 -10.85 -11.38 -20.13
CA VAL A 177 -10.13 -10.12 -20.28
C VAL A 177 -10.57 -9.46 -21.58
N ARG A 178 -11.21 -8.29 -21.48
CA ARG A 178 -11.70 -7.53 -22.62
C ARG A 178 -10.59 -6.65 -23.23
N PRO A 179 -10.76 -6.19 -24.49
CA PRO A 179 -9.84 -5.24 -25.08
C PRO A 179 -9.63 -4.01 -24.19
N GLY A 180 -8.37 -3.62 -23.96
CA GLY A 180 -8.00 -2.49 -23.10
C GLY A 180 -8.05 -2.75 -21.59
N GLU A 181 -8.43 -3.95 -21.13
CA GLU A 181 -8.36 -4.32 -19.71
C GLU A 181 -6.97 -4.81 -19.33
N ARG A 182 -6.61 -4.65 -18.05
CA ARG A 182 -5.40 -5.28 -17.50
C ARG A 182 -5.69 -6.71 -17.12
N ILE A 183 -4.71 -7.58 -17.32
CA ILE A 183 -4.81 -8.99 -16.95
C ILE A 183 -4.71 -9.11 -15.42
N GLY A 184 -5.68 -9.79 -14.80
CA GLY A 184 -5.78 -9.89 -13.34
C GLY A 184 -4.80 -10.86 -12.68
N ALA A 185 -4.37 -11.91 -13.39
CA ALA A 185 -3.52 -12.97 -12.82
C ALA A 185 -2.52 -13.51 -13.85
N ASP A 186 -1.46 -14.13 -13.35
CA ASP A 186 -0.57 -14.94 -14.18
C ASP A 186 -1.33 -16.19 -14.64
N GLY A 187 -1.29 -16.49 -15.93
CA GLY A 187 -2.09 -17.56 -16.49
C GLY A 187 -1.74 -17.93 -17.93
N THR A 188 -2.51 -18.87 -18.46
CA THR A 188 -2.40 -19.36 -19.83
C THR A 188 -3.67 -19.00 -20.59
N VAL A 189 -3.53 -18.47 -21.80
CA VAL A 189 -4.67 -18.23 -22.69
C VAL A 189 -5.30 -19.58 -23.05
N GLN A 190 -6.59 -19.75 -22.76
CA GLN A 190 -7.38 -20.90 -23.24
C GLN A 190 -8.04 -20.61 -24.58
N ASP A 191 -8.50 -19.37 -24.79
CA ASP A 191 -9.28 -19.00 -25.96
C ASP A 191 -9.10 -17.50 -26.29
N GLY A 192 -9.28 -17.17 -27.57
CA GLY A 192 -9.07 -15.83 -28.11
C GLY A 192 -7.65 -15.55 -28.61
N VAL A 193 -7.50 -14.44 -29.32
CA VAL A 193 -6.20 -13.96 -29.84
C VAL A 193 -6.14 -12.45 -29.61
N SER A 194 -5.05 -11.98 -29.02
CA SER A 194 -4.80 -10.55 -28.85
C SER A 194 -3.30 -10.25 -28.78
N GLU A 195 -2.97 -8.99 -28.54
CA GLU A 195 -1.62 -8.53 -28.23
C GLU A 195 -1.59 -8.12 -26.77
N ALA A 196 -0.56 -8.50 -26.03
CA ALA A 196 -0.34 -8.07 -24.66
C ALA A 196 0.82 -7.08 -24.61
N ASP A 197 0.59 -5.88 -24.10
CA ASP A 197 1.65 -4.94 -23.78
C ASP A 197 2.28 -5.34 -22.44
N GLN A 198 3.50 -5.88 -22.54
CA GLN A 198 4.28 -6.38 -21.42
C GLN A 198 5.41 -5.43 -21.02
N ALA A 199 5.45 -4.20 -21.56
CA ALA A 199 6.54 -3.23 -21.35
C ALA A 199 6.81 -2.95 -19.86
N THR A 200 5.76 -3.05 -19.03
CA THR A 200 5.85 -2.83 -17.59
C THR A 200 6.64 -3.93 -16.85
N ILE A 201 6.72 -5.14 -17.41
CA ILE A 201 7.37 -6.30 -16.79
C ILE A 201 8.68 -6.65 -17.52
N THR A 202 8.63 -6.76 -18.85
CA THR A 202 9.78 -7.20 -19.66
C THR A 202 10.66 -6.04 -20.13
N GLY A 203 10.13 -4.81 -20.12
CA GLY A 203 10.80 -3.65 -20.72
C GLY A 203 10.76 -3.64 -22.26
N GLU A 204 10.08 -4.59 -22.90
CA GLU A 204 9.91 -4.61 -24.35
C GLU A 204 8.76 -3.68 -24.77
N SER A 205 9.06 -2.70 -25.64
CA SER A 205 8.10 -1.68 -26.04
C SER A 205 7.05 -2.13 -27.05
N LEU A 206 7.22 -3.29 -27.69
CA LEU A 206 6.28 -3.80 -28.70
C LEU A 206 5.34 -4.83 -28.07
N PRO A 207 4.01 -4.69 -28.25
CA PRO A 207 3.06 -5.70 -27.79
C PRO A 207 3.35 -7.08 -28.38
N VAL A 208 3.22 -8.11 -27.55
CA VAL A 208 3.48 -9.50 -27.93
C VAL A 208 2.15 -10.19 -28.22
N VAL A 209 2.04 -10.84 -29.38
CA VAL A 209 0.85 -11.62 -29.75
C VAL A 209 0.67 -12.80 -28.79
N LYS A 210 -0.57 -13.01 -28.34
CA LYS A 210 -1.01 -14.08 -27.44
C LYS A 210 -2.13 -14.88 -28.08
N ARG A 211 -1.99 -16.20 -28.03
CA ARG A 211 -2.88 -17.22 -28.59
C ARG A 211 -3.10 -18.34 -27.57
N PRO A 212 -4.06 -19.25 -27.80
CA PRO A 212 -4.29 -20.38 -26.91
C PRO A 212 -3.00 -21.18 -26.67
N GLY A 213 -2.66 -21.38 -25.40
CA GLY A 213 -1.41 -22.01 -24.95
C GLY A 213 -0.30 -21.05 -24.53
N ASP A 214 -0.40 -19.75 -24.87
CA ASP A 214 0.60 -18.76 -24.49
C ASP A 214 0.41 -18.26 -23.04
N GLU A 215 1.53 -18.02 -22.36
CA GLU A 215 1.53 -17.40 -21.03
C GLU A 215 1.25 -15.90 -21.09
N VAL A 216 0.48 -15.43 -20.12
CA VAL A 216 0.20 -14.02 -19.87
C VAL A 216 0.51 -13.68 -18.41
N PHE A 217 0.91 -12.43 -18.18
CA PHE A 217 1.33 -11.96 -16.86
C PHE A 217 0.31 -10.99 -16.31
N ALA A 218 0.09 -11.07 -14.99
CA ALA A 218 -0.73 -10.10 -14.28
C ALA A 218 -0.23 -8.67 -14.56
N GLY A 219 -1.15 -7.71 -14.59
CA GLY A 219 -0.86 -6.28 -14.77
C GLY A 219 -0.46 -5.82 -16.17
N THR A 220 -0.24 -6.73 -17.12
CA THR A 220 -0.06 -6.40 -18.55
C THR A 220 -1.37 -5.93 -19.17
N LEU A 221 -1.30 -5.06 -20.19
CA LEU A 221 -2.48 -4.52 -20.86
C LEU A 221 -2.87 -5.41 -22.03
N ASN A 222 -4.11 -5.87 -22.04
CA ASN A 222 -4.68 -6.56 -23.19
C ASN A 222 -5.00 -5.56 -24.29
N GLY A 223 -4.59 -5.88 -25.51
CA GLY A 223 -4.75 -5.03 -26.70
C GLY A 223 -6.18 -5.03 -27.21
N THR A 224 -6.36 -5.50 -28.44
CA THR A 224 -7.60 -5.28 -29.23
C THR A 224 -8.58 -6.45 -29.20
N GLY A 225 -8.17 -7.62 -28.70
CA GLY A 225 -8.95 -8.87 -28.73
C GLY A 225 -9.38 -9.29 -27.34
N ALA A 226 -10.45 -10.07 -27.21
CA ALA A 226 -10.82 -10.65 -25.93
C ALA A 226 -10.04 -11.95 -25.69
N LEU A 227 -9.60 -12.17 -24.46
CA LEU A 227 -8.88 -13.37 -24.05
C LEU A 227 -9.65 -14.08 -22.92
N ARG A 228 -9.70 -15.40 -22.98
CA ARG A 228 -10.03 -16.24 -21.82
C ARG A 228 -8.75 -16.80 -21.24
N VAL A 229 -8.43 -16.43 -20.01
CA VAL A 229 -7.16 -16.77 -19.35
C VAL A 229 -7.43 -17.67 -18.17
N ARG A 230 -6.81 -18.85 -18.13
CA ARG A 230 -6.84 -19.73 -16.96
C ARG A 230 -5.75 -19.30 -15.98
N VAL A 231 -6.13 -19.06 -14.73
CA VAL A 231 -5.20 -18.73 -13.65
C VAL A 231 -4.28 -19.92 -13.40
N ASP A 232 -2.97 -19.71 -13.52
CA ASP A 232 -1.94 -20.74 -13.28
C ASP A 232 -1.29 -20.62 -11.90
N ARG A 233 -1.29 -19.42 -11.32
CA ARG A 233 -0.62 -19.15 -10.04
C ARG A 233 -1.56 -18.41 -9.09
N ASP A 234 -1.37 -18.63 -7.80
CA ASP A 234 -2.01 -17.83 -6.77
C ASP A 234 -1.60 -16.35 -6.95
N PRO A 235 -2.53 -15.39 -6.78
CA PRO A 235 -2.22 -13.97 -6.86
C PRO A 235 -0.98 -13.54 -6.04
N LYS A 236 -0.75 -14.17 -4.88
CA LYS A 236 0.41 -13.91 -4.00
C LYS A 236 1.74 -14.36 -4.60
N ASP A 237 1.71 -15.31 -5.52
CA ASP A 237 2.89 -15.89 -6.17
C ASP A 237 3.09 -15.37 -7.59
N SER A 238 2.32 -14.36 -8.01
CA SER A 238 2.47 -13.74 -9.35
C SER A 238 3.85 -13.14 -9.58
N VAL A 239 4.26 -12.99 -10.84
CA VAL A 239 5.53 -12.33 -11.21
C VAL A 239 5.64 -10.95 -10.55
N ILE A 240 4.57 -10.15 -10.59
CA ILE A 240 4.54 -8.82 -9.95
C ILE A 240 4.69 -8.94 -8.43
N ALA A 241 3.98 -9.86 -7.77
CA ALA A 241 4.09 -10.04 -6.32
C ALA A 241 5.54 -10.40 -5.91
N ARG A 242 6.23 -11.22 -6.70
CA ARG A 242 7.65 -11.52 -6.48
C ARG A 242 8.55 -10.30 -6.68
N ILE A 243 8.30 -9.48 -7.71
CA ILE A 243 9.04 -8.22 -7.92
C ILE A 243 8.83 -7.29 -6.73
N VAL A 244 7.60 -7.13 -6.25
CA VAL A 244 7.28 -6.34 -5.05
C VAL A 244 8.05 -6.84 -3.84
N ALA A 245 8.00 -8.15 -3.56
CA ALA A 245 8.72 -8.73 -2.44
C ALA A 245 10.23 -8.49 -2.52
N LEU A 246 10.83 -8.64 -3.70
CA LEU A 246 12.27 -8.38 -3.92
C LEU A 246 12.63 -6.90 -3.71
N VAL A 247 11.81 -5.97 -4.20
CA VAL A 247 12.02 -4.53 -4.00
C VAL A 247 11.84 -4.13 -2.54
N GLU A 248 10.86 -4.70 -1.83
CA GLU A 248 10.66 -4.49 -0.40
C GLU A 248 11.84 -5.03 0.43
N GLU A 249 12.35 -6.22 0.10
CA GLU A 249 13.51 -6.82 0.76
C GLU A 249 14.77 -5.98 0.51
N ALA A 250 15.02 -5.57 -0.73
CA ALA A 250 16.14 -4.70 -1.08
C ALA A 250 16.05 -3.32 -0.39
N SER A 251 14.83 -2.80 -0.22
CA SER A 251 14.60 -1.53 0.49
C SER A 251 14.85 -1.66 1.99
N ARG A 252 14.50 -2.80 2.60
CA ARG A 252 14.83 -3.10 4.00
C ARG A 252 16.31 -3.34 4.23
N THR A 253 17.02 -3.84 3.22
CA THR A 253 18.46 -4.14 3.28
C THR A 253 19.35 -2.93 2.99
N LYS A 254 18.78 -1.74 2.72
CA LYS A 254 19.56 -0.53 2.46
C LYS A 254 20.26 -0.04 3.74
N ALA A 255 21.52 -0.45 3.84
CA ALA A 255 22.66 0.00 4.65
C ALA A 255 22.34 0.63 6.02
N PRO A 256 22.82 0.03 7.14
CA PRO A 256 22.94 0.77 8.39
C PRO A 256 24.01 1.85 8.21
N THR A 257 23.61 3.03 7.73
CA THR A 257 24.41 4.24 7.96
C THR A 257 24.29 4.53 9.45
N GLN A 258 25.29 4.05 10.19
CA GLN A 258 25.51 4.39 11.60
C GLN A 258 25.58 5.92 11.73
N LEU A 259 24.67 6.46 12.54
CA LEU A 259 24.82 7.75 13.23
C LEU A 259 25.76 7.57 14.43
#